data_AF-A0A8H7VLY5-F1
#
_entry.id   AF-A0A8H7VLY5-F1
#
_cell.length_a   1.000
_cell.length_b   1.000
_cell.length_c   1.000
_cell.angle_alpha   90.00
_cell.angle_beta   90.00
_cell.angle_gamma   90.00
#
_symmetry.space_group_name_H-M   'P 1'
#
loop_
_entity.id
_entity.type
_entity.pdbx_description
1 polymer ?
#
loop_
_entity_poly.entity_id
_entity_poly.type
_entity_poly.pdbx_seq_one_letter_code
_entity_poly.pdbx_strand_id
1 'polypeptide(L)'
;MSRRLSTSRATIATGIHNDSLTATATPYPPSPYTTQQRYDNDEKPKHAFPTTRRHFFNRNKAHSPSPGQVQQQQQQSVLFKNPKRSTFILFFIIILLFLIALTRSSSNKIDNVPLRDQPPYDTLLSKRQCTATLCNSENKCATWQPHHEKQHDAKQLEKQGMYRNVAKIQVDLGCELLLKVSDGTWMTITQGETNCIEEGCQDVIEVDLQGDFYILASQLKQLIADPIYTNEEIIVAHTGTQTPSDSPYDVTLVSQFSVNRLEVFTQVLDAWQGPVSIAIYLTEPDDVNQLKAFFAVPSNVIIYSRVHIVVMKPDYTSPDRLKYPINHLRNLAITAATTSHVFVMDADFTPLTSFYTHAKTKLLSALVEQHNNNRVAMVIPCYAILESHKDDPLPQNSAELQSLVKKGIAYITDPGSGHGPTLALSMALDSPVSSLYYEVCYESQWEPYYIVPRETTPLYDARFRNQGGDKQSHALQLNALGFQFLVSHHAFILHKDHSKMQWPGGGFSKSQKEKTPWSYFGEFMREMEQLYGNNVRWPKGCSADGIGWQAQLRNPLGMAVGA
;
A
#
# COMPACT_ATOMS: atom_id res chain seq x y z
N MET A 1 -13.70 -3.43 -62.48
CA MET A 1 -15.18 -3.44 -62.35
C MET A 1 -15.54 -2.94 -60.96
N SER A 2 -16.23 -1.82 -60.91
CA SER A 2 -16.65 -1.07 -59.72
C SER A 2 -17.98 -1.60 -59.21
N ARG A 3 -18.13 -1.87 -57.91
CA ARG A 3 -19.45 -1.86 -57.24
C ARG A 3 -19.32 -1.30 -55.82
N ARG A 4 -19.89 -0.11 -55.68
CA ARG A 4 -20.26 0.57 -54.42
C ARG A 4 -21.36 -0.23 -53.73
N LEU A 5 -21.35 -0.26 -52.40
CA LEU A 5 -22.51 -0.57 -51.58
C LEU A 5 -22.84 0.65 -50.72
N SER A 6 -24.04 1.18 -50.94
CA SER A 6 -24.70 2.20 -50.14
C SER A 6 -25.50 1.53 -49.02
N THR A 7 -25.56 2.14 -47.84
CA THR A 7 -26.58 1.85 -46.84
C THR A 7 -27.33 3.12 -46.47
N SER A 8 -28.64 3.02 -46.59
CA SER A 8 -29.64 4.09 -46.52
C SER A 8 -29.96 4.49 -45.08
N ARG A 9 -30.18 5.79 -44.87
CA ARG A 9 -30.98 6.34 -43.76
C ARG A 9 -32.45 5.94 -43.96
N ALA A 10 -33.15 5.65 -42.87
CA ALA A 10 -34.60 5.59 -42.82
C ALA A 10 -35.08 6.37 -41.59
N THR A 11 -35.86 7.41 -41.88
CA THR A 11 -36.62 8.22 -40.94
C THR A 11 -38.04 7.67 -40.93
N ILE A 12 -38.65 7.42 -39.76
CA ILE A 12 -40.11 7.30 -39.62
C ILE A 12 -40.54 8.16 -38.44
N ALA A 13 -41.54 9.00 -38.72
CA ALA A 13 -42.21 9.89 -37.80
C ALA A 13 -43.67 9.45 -37.62
N THR A 14 -44.28 10.04 -36.58
CA THR A 14 -45.72 10.26 -36.29
C THR A 14 -46.41 9.30 -35.31
N GLY A 15 -47.11 9.91 -34.35
CA GLY A 15 -48.04 9.24 -33.44
C GLY A 15 -48.31 10.04 -32.15
N ILE A 16 -48.96 11.20 -32.28
CA ILE A 16 -49.42 12.06 -31.17
C ILE A 16 -50.73 11.48 -30.60
N HIS A 17 -50.85 11.38 -29.27
CA HIS A 17 -52.11 11.65 -28.57
C HIS A 17 -51.84 12.12 -27.13
N ASN A 18 -52.42 13.28 -26.81
CA ASN A 18 -52.45 13.92 -25.51
C ASN A 18 -53.28 13.12 -24.50
N ASP A 19 -52.87 13.13 -23.23
CA ASP A 19 -53.78 13.48 -22.15
C ASP A 19 -53.04 14.12 -20.97
N SER A 20 -53.72 15.09 -20.38
CA SER A 20 -53.20 16.12 -19.49
C SER A 20 -53.52 15.78 -18.05
N LEU A 21 -52.59 15.93 -17.10
CA LEU A 21 -52.92 16.23 -15.70
C LEU A 21 -51.79 17.06 -15.05
N THR A 22 -52.18 18.26 -14.66
CA THR A 22 -51.47 19.32 -13.95
C THR A 22 -51.16 18.96 -12.49
N ALA A 23 -49.96 19.27 -12.00
CA ALA A 23 -49.75 19.69 -10.60
C ALA A 23 -48.44 20.49 -10.45
N THR A 24 -48.59 21.65 -9.82
CA THR A 24 -47.69 22.79 -9.71
C THR A 24 -46.63 22.67 -8.62
N ALA A 25 -45.47 23.27 -8.87
CA ALA A 25 -44.39 23.51 -7.92
C ALA A 25 -44.80 24.48 -6.81
N THR A 26 -44.27 24.27 -5.60
CA THR A 26 -44.19 25.31 -4.55
C THR A 26 -42.81 25.28 -3.86
N PRO A 27 -42.26 26.45 -3.48
CA PRO A 27 -40.99 26.61 -2.80
C PRO A 27 -41.14 26.66 -1.27
N TYR A 28 -40.10 26.24 -0.54
CA TYR A 28 -40.00 26.33 0.91
C TYR A 28 -39.71 27.76 1.40
N PRO A 29 -40.40 28.26 2.44
CA PRO A 29 -40.05 29.49 3.16
C PRO A 29 -39.39 29.21 4.54
N PRO A 30 -38.85 30.24 5.22
CA PRO A 30 -37.82 30.12 6.26
C PRO A 30 -38.39 30.05 7.69
N SER A 31 -37.56 29.62 8.65
CA SER A 31 -37.89 29.62 10.08
C SER A 31 -37.33 30.86 10.80
N PRO A 32 -38.10 31.54 11.67
CA PRO A 32 -37.70 32.74 12.40
C PRO A 32 -37.25 32.47 13.85
N TYR A 33 -36.61 33.50 14.41
CA TYR A 33 -36.26 33.69 15.82
C TYR A 33 -37.48 33.71 16.78
N THR A 34 -37.21 33.39 18.06
CA THR A 34 -37.38 34.21 19.29
C THR A 34 -38.19 33.62 20.47
N THR A 35 -37.56 33.71 21.66
CA THR A 35 -38.08 34.06 23.01
C THR A 35 -38.81 33.07 23.95
N GLN A 36 -38.17 32.89 25.12
CA GLN A 36 -38.63 33.06 26.52
C GLN A 36 -39.80 32.24 27.11
N GLN A 37 -39.51 31.59 28.25
CA GLN A 37 -40.18 31.70 29.58
C GLN A 37 -39.35 30.84 30.57
N ARG A 38 -38.66 31.36 31.60
CA ARG A 38 -39.06 32.05 32.83
C ARG A 38 -39.95 31.20 33.76
N TYR A 39 -39.35 30.70 34.84
CA TYR A 39 -40.01 30.43 36.12
C TYR A 39 -39.25 31.21 37.20
N ASP A 40 -39.91 32.23 37.74
CA ASP A 40 -39.61 32.87 39.03
C ASP A 40 -40.59 32.30 40.06
N ASN A 41 -40.17 32.30 41.33
CA ASN A 41 -40.93 32.58 42.56
C ASN A 41 -39.99 32.27 43.74
N ASP A 42 -39.46 33.28 44.43
CA ASP A 42 -39.99 33.92 45.67
C ASP A 42 -39.02 33.52 46.80
N GLU A 43 -38.50 34.33 47.72
CA GLU A 43 -39.05 35.47 48.46
C GLU A 43 -37.88 36.25 49.14
N LYS A 44 -38.08 37.54 49.42
CA LYS A 44 -37.22 38.50 50.18
C LYS A 44 -37.88 38.75 51.58
N PRO A 45 -37.45 39.68 52.48
CA PRO A 45 -36.17 40.41 52.71
C PRO A 45 -35.75 40.53 54.22
N LYS A 46 -34.63 41.22 54.55
CA LYS A 46 -34.57 42.40 55.46
C LYS A 46 -33.13 42.93 55.71
N HIS A 47 -33.05 44.26 55.90
CA HIS A 47 -31.88 45.14 56.05
C HIS A 47 -31.20 45.15 57.43
N ALA A 48 -29.90 45.46 57.49
CA ALA A 48 -29.30 46.52 58.35
C ALA A 48 -27.77 46.72 58.05
N PHE A 49 -27.34 47.98 57.92
CA PHE A 49 -25.94 48.49 57.95
C PHE A 49 -25.46 48.65 59.44
N PRO A 50 -24.20 49.07 59.82
CA PRO A 50 -23.21 49.86 59.05
C PRO A 50 -21.68 49.66 59.36
N THR A 51 -20.84 50.42 58.61
CA THR A 51 -19.52 51.05 58.96
C THR A 51 -18.27 50.15 59.17
N THR A 52 -17.04 50.46 58.71
CA THR A 52 -16.34 51.76 58.64
C THR A 52 -15.10 51.71 57.70
N ARG A 53 -14.80 52.84 57.04
CA ARG A 53 -13.56 53.18 56.30
C ARG A 53 -12.38 53.49 57.25
N ARG A 54 -11.12 53.38 56.77
CA ARG A 54 -10.20 54.54 56.53
C ARG A 54 -8.84 54.15 55.95
N HIS A 55 -8.45 54.89 54.89
CA HIS A 55 -7.10 55.05 54.33
C HIS A 55 -6.25 56.06 55.15
N PHE A 56 -4.92 56.06 54.97
CA PHE A 56 -4.01 57.20 54.65
C PHE A 56 -2.55 56.68 54.76
N PHE A 57 -1.74 56.57 53.68
CA PHE A 57 -0.87 57.56 53.01
C PHE A 57 0.35 58.10 53.80
N ASN A 58 1.54 57.83 53.21
CA ASN A 58 2.66 58.76 52.89
C ASN A 58 3.94 58.86 53.77
N ARG A 59 5.07 58.70 53.04
CA ARG A 59 6.22 59.63 52.84
C ARG A 59 7.62 59.35 53.43
N ASN A 60 8.58 59.47 52.50
CA ASN A 60 10.05 59.46 52.53
C ASN A 60 10.74 60.47 53.46
N LYS A 61 11.96 60.12 53.92
CA LYS A 61 13.29 60.80 53.73
C LYS A 61 14.26 60.32 54.84
N ALA A 62 15.36 59.64 54.49
CA ALA A 62 16.71 60.14 54.17
C ALA A 62 17.54 60.58 55.40
N HIS A 63 18.64 59.86 55.68
CA HIS A 63 19.99 60.40 55.96
C HIS A 63 21.03 59.28 56.19
N SER A 64 22.21 59.46 55.58
CA SER A 64 23.52 58.85 55.90
C SER A 64 24.49 60.03 56.12
N PRO A 65 25.63 59.91 56.85
CA PRO A 65 26.87 59.26 56.35
C PRO A 65 27.70 58.49 57.45
N SER A 66 28.35 57.34 57.16
CA SER A 66 29.80 57.11 56.86
C SER A 66 30.79 57.27 58.05
N PRO A 67 32.04 56.73 58.02
CA PRO A 67 32.60 55.48 57.47
C PRO A 67 33.61 54.77 58.44
N GLY A 68 34.04 53.53 58.13
CA GLY A 68 35.18 52.90 58.81
C GLY A 68 35.65 51.61 58.12
N GLN A 69 36.86 51.63 57.57
CA GLN A 69 37.51 50.57 56.79
C GLN A 69 38.20 49.49 57.68
N VAL A 70 38.57 48.36 57.05
CA VAL A 70 39.91 47.68 57.09
C VAL A 70 39.91 46.16 57.41
N GLN A 71 40.47 45.41 56.43
CA GLN A 71 41.21 44.11 56.40
C GLN A 71 40.56 42.81 56.93
N GLN A 72 40.41 41.76 56.11
CA GLN A 72 41.41 40.73 55.70
C GLN A 72 42.06 39.95 56.87
N GLN A 73 41.66 38.68 57.07
CA GLN A 73 42.55 37.50 56.98
C GLN A 73 41.81 36.17 57.22
N GLN A 74 42.36 35.13 56.61
CA GLN A 74 41.92 33.73 56.53
C GLN A 74 41.94 33.01 57.90
N GLN A 75 41.03 32.04 58.11
CA GLN A 75 41.41 30.69 58.56
C GLN A 75 40.25 29.68 58.51
N GLN A 76 40.46 28.67 57.68
CA GLN A 76 40.21 27.23 57.84
C GLN A 76 38.92 26.67 58.47
N SER A 77 38.44 25.63 57.77
CA SER A 77 37.70 24.45 58.25
C SER A 77 36.28 24.63 58.74
N VAL A 78 35.31 24.49 57.82
CA VAL A 78 34.01 23.86 58.16
C VAL A 78 33.59 22.95 57.00
N LEU A 79 34.09 21.72 57.04
CA LEU A 79 33.55 20.58 56.32
C LEU A 79 32.28 20.12 57.06
N PHE A 80 31.16 20.84 56.87
CA PHE A 80 29.84 20.35 57.28
C PHE A 80 28.91 20.26 56.06
N LYS A 81 28.69 19.00 55.68
CA LYS A 81 27.47 18.42 55.12
C LYS A 81 26.30 19.41 55.08
N ASN A 82 25.99 19.90 53.89
CA ASN A 82 24.70 20.50 53.61
C ASN A 82 23.83 19.43 52.92
N PRO A 83 22.99 18.67 53.66
CA PRO A 83 22.23 17.54 53.08
C PRO A 83 21.32 17.98 51.94
N LYS A 84 20.92 19.26 51.93
CA LYS A 84 20.08 19.86 50.87
C LYS A 84 20.81 20.05 49.54
N ARG A 85 22.14 20.22 49.52
CA ARG A 85 22.93 20.30 48.27
C ARG A 85 23.19 18.92 47.69
N SER A 86 23.44 17.93 48.54
CA SER A 86 23.65 16.54 48.10
C SER A 86 22.38 15.93 47.52
N THR A 87 21.20 16.22 48.10
CA THR A 87 19.92 15.78 47.55
C THR A 87 19.57 16.50 46.26
N PHE A 88 19.90 17.79 46.12
CA PHE A 88 19.68 18.53 44.87
C PHE A 88 20.56 17.99 43.73
N ILE A 89 21.84 17.70 44.02
CA ILE A 89 22.76 17.11 43.04
C ILE A 89 22.30 15.70 42.68
N LEU A 90 21.88 14.89 43.65
CA LEU A 90 21.35 13.54 43.38
C LEU A 90 20.05 13.60 42.56
N PHE A 91 19.16 14.54 42.84
CA PHE A 91 17.94 14.77 42.06
C PHE A 91 18.25 15.22 40.63
N PHE A 92 19.24 16.11 40.45
CA PHE A 92 19.71 16.51 39.12
C PHE A 92 20.39 15.37 38.38
N ILE A 93 21.16 14.52 39.07
CA ILE A 93 21.77 13.32 38.48
C ILE A 93 20.69 12.30 38.12
N ILE A 94 19.65 12.12 38.93
CA ILE A 94 18.53 11.22 38.61
C ILE A 94 17.73 11.77 37.43
N ILE A 95 17.44 13.07 37.38
CA ILE A 95 16.80 13.71 36.22
C ILE A 95 17.69 13.60 34.99
N LEU A 96 19.00 13.83 35.11
CA LEU A 96 19.94 13.72 34.02
C LEU A 96 20.08 12.27 33.54
N LEU A 97 20.13 11.29 34.46
CA LEU A 97 20.14 9.86 34.12
C LEU A 97 18.80 9.41 33.54
N PHE A 98 17.67 9.98 33.98
CA PHE A 98 16.35 9.75 33.41
C PHE A 98 16.24 10.37 32.02
N LEU A 99 16.74 11.58 31.81
CA LEU A 99 16.84 12.22 30.49
C LEU A 99 17.85 11.49 29.58
N ILE A 100 18.97 11.00 30.11
CA ILE A 100 19.93 10.15 29.39
C ILE A 100 19.31 8.77 29.09
N ALA A 101 18.43 8.24 29.93
CA ALA A 101 17.69 7.01 29.65
C ALA A 101 16.59 7.24 28.60
N LEU A 102 15.96 8.42 28.59
CA LEU A 102 15.00 8.85 27.56
C LEU A 102 15.69 9.20 26.22
N THR A 103 16.95 9.64 26.25
CA THR A 103 17.74 10.02 25.07
C THR A 103 18.76 8.96 24.65
N ARG A 104 18.93 7.88 25.42
CA ARG A 104 19.52 6.62 24.95
C ARG A 104 18.54 5.99 23.97
N SER A 105 18.42 6.62 22.81
CA SER A 105 18.20 5.91 21.57
C SER A 105 19.39 4.98 21.45
N SER A 106 19.18 3.74 21.91
CA SER A 106 20.08 2.66 21.57
C SER A 106 20.12 2.63 20.04
N SER A 107 21.19 3.15 19.44
CA SER A 107 21.47 2.96 18.00
C SER A 107 21.91 1.51 17.75
N ASN A 108 21.33 0.55 18.47
CA ASN A 108 21.23 -0.80 17.96
C ASN A 108 20.40 -0.64 16.70
N LYS A 109 21.01 -0.93 15.55
CA LYS A 109 20.26 -1.14 14.31
C LYS A 109 19.12 -2.07 14.67
N ILE A 110 17.90 -1.53 14.73
CA ILE A 110 16.73 -2.36 14.94
C ILE A 110 16.64 -3.16 13.65
N ASP A 111 16.99 -4.43 13.75
CA ASP A 111 16.87 -5.38 12.65
C ASP A 111 15.38 -5.54 12.30
N ASN A 112 15.11 -5.97 11.07
CA ASN A 112 13.74 -6.27 10.65
C ASN A 112 13.24 -7.48 11.43
N VAL A 113 12.58 -7.23 12.57
CA VAL A 113 11.92 -8.29 13.34
C VAL A 113 10.58 -8.59 12.65
N PRO A 114 10.37 -9.84 12.19
CA PRO A 114 9.08 -10.21 11.64
C PRO A 114 7.99 -10.03 12.69
N LEU A 115 6.86 -9.44 12.29
CA LEU A 115 5.66 -9.50 13.11
C LEU A 115 5.21 -10.96 13.22
N ARG A 116 4.45 -11.31 14.25
CA ARG A 116 3.90 -12.65 14.41
C ARG A 116 2.84 -12.94 13.33
N ASP A 117 2.50 -14.22 13.21
CA ASP A 117 1.44 -14.74 12.33
C ASP A 117 1.65 -14.36 10.84
N GLN A 118 2.90 -14.09 10.42
CA GLN A 118 3.23 -13.87 9.01
C GLN A 118 3.36 -15.21 8.27
N PRO A 119 2.69 -15.38 7.12
CA PRO A 119 2.92 -16.51 6.23
C PRO A 119 4.37 -16.58 5.73
N PRO A 120 4.90 -17.78 5.43
CA PRO A 120 6.27 -17.96 4.95
C PRO A 120 6.37 -17.66 3.44
N TYR A 121 6.26 -16.38 3.08
CA TYR A 121 6.17 -15.92 1.69
C TYR A 121 7.32 -16.42 0.79
N ASP A 122 8.53 -16.56 1.33
CA ASP A 122 9.68 -17.09 0.60
C ASP A 122 9.44 -18.52 0.06
N THR A 123 8.72 -19.35 0.84
CA THR A 123 8.41 -20.73 0.45
C THR A 123 7.11 -20.84 -0.34
N LEU A 124 6.14 -19.94 -0.09
CA LEU A 124 4.84 -19.94 -0.76
C LEU A 124 4.98 -19.71 -2.27
N LEU A 125 6.01 -18.96 -2.67
CA LEU A 125 6.31 -18.66 -4.07
C LEU A 125 7.60 -19.34 -4.54
N SER A 126 7.92 -20.52 -4.03
CA SER A 126 9.14 -21.26 -4.43
C SER A 126 9.08 -21.73 -5.90
N LYS A 127 7.89 -22.04 -6.42
CA LYS A 127 7.64 -22.32 -7.84
C LYS A 127 6.98 -21.12 -8.52
N ARG A 128 7.79 -20.27 -9.16
CA ARG A 128 7.31 -19.04 -9.86
C ARG A 128 7.24 -19.17 -11.37
N GLN A 129 7.90 -20.18 -11.90
CA GLN A 129 8.09 -20.36 -13.33
C GLN A 129 7.40 -21.62 -13.77
N CYS A 130 6.73 -21.50 -14.91
CA CYS A 130 6.24 -22.63 -15.64
C CYS A 130 7.45 -23.48 -16.07
N THR A 131 7.53 -24.74 -15.63
CA THR A 131 8.56 -25.68 -16.10
C THR A 131 7.99 -27.05 -16.42
N ALA A 132 8.67 -27.78 -17.29
CA ALA A 132 8.43 -29.20 -17.52
C ALA A 132 9.73 -29.98 -17.35
N THR A 133 9.72 -31.00 -16.51
CA THR A 133 10.87 -31.87 -16.28
C THR A 133 10.62 -33.22 -16.93
N LEU A 134 11.48 -33.60 -17.88
CA LEU A 134 11.44 -34.90 -18.54
C LEU A 134 12.57 -35.75 -17.97
N CYS A 135 12.26 -37.00 -17.63
CA CYS A 135 13.20 -37.98 -17.14
C CYS A 135 13.19 -39.22 -18.02
N ASN A 136 14.37 -39.76 -18.31
CA ASN A 136 14.51 -40.99 -19.09
C ASN A 136 14.39 -42.25 -18.22
N SER A 137 14.45 -43.42 -18.85
CA SER A 137 14.39 -44.73 -18.19
C SER A 137 15.52 -44.99 -17.17
N GLU A 138 16.60 -44.22 -17.22
CA GLU A 138 17.73 -44.27 -16.29
C GLU A 138 17.63 -43.22 -15.16
N ASN A 139 16.48 -42.54 -15.02
CA ASN A 139 16.25 -41.42 -14.09
C ASN A 139 17.16 -40.21 -14.29
N LYS A 140 17.77 -40.03 -15.47
CA LYS A 140 18.39 -38.76 -15.84
C LYS A 140 17.29 -37.80 -16.23
N CYS A 141 17.26 -36.61 -15.62
CA CYS A 141 16.23 -35.60 -15.86
C CYS A 141 16.82 -34.31 -16.44
N ALA A 142 16.01 -33.61 -17.24
CA ALA A 142 16.28 -32.25 -17.68
C ALA A 142 15.00 -31.42 -17.55
N THR A 143 15.15 -30.11 -17.32
CA THR A 143 14.03 -29.19 -17.13
C THR A 143 13.99 -28.17 -18.24
N TRP A 144 12.78 -27.95 -18.75
CA TRP A 144 12.43 -27.03 -19.81
C TRP A 144 11.64 -25.86 -19.25
N GLN A 145 11.83 -24.68 -19.86
CA GLN A 145 11.09 -23.46 -19.57
C GLN A 145 10.43 -22.96 -20.86
N PRO A 146 9.30 -22.24 -20.78
CA PRO A 146 8.70 -21.61 -21.94
C PRO A 146 9.71 -20.67 -22.63
N HIS A 147 9.87 -20.82 -23.93
CA HIS A 147 10.79 -20.00 -24.72
C HIS A 147 10.02 -19.02 -25.62
N HIS A 148 10.59 -17.84 -25.85
CA HIS A 148 10.04 -16.86 -26.80
C HIS A 148 10.40 -17.15 -28.26
N GLU A 149 11.46 -17.92 -28.56
CA GLU A 149 12.00 -17.93 -29.93
C GLU A 149 12.47 -19.28 -30.50
N LYS A 150 12.44 -20.42 -29.80
CA LYS A 150 12.83 -21.71 -30.41
C LYS A 150 12.08 -22.91 -29.84
N GLN A 151 11.42 -23.66 -30.73
CA GLN A 151 11.11 -25.09 -30.53
C GLN A 151 12.40 -25.84 -30.20
N HIS A 152 12.35 -26.75 -29.24
CA HIS A 152 13.51 -27.60 -28.96
C HIS A 152 13.54 -28.75 -29.96
N ASP A 153 14.49 -28.63 -30.88
CA ASP A 153 14.74 -29.64 -31.90
C ASP A 153 15.29 -30.94 -31.30
N ALA A 154 15.24 -32.01 -32.11
CA ALA A 154 15.75 -33.33 -31.76
C ALA A 154 17.18 -33.29 -31.17
N LYS A 155 18.03 -32.37 -31.63
CA LYS A 155 19.43 -32.23 -31.18
C LYS A 155 19.53 -31.84 -29.70
N GLN A 156 18.64 -30.96 -29.23
CA GLN A 156 18.65 -30.58 -27.82
C GLN A 156 18.16 -31.72 -26.93
N LEU A 157 17.14 -32.46 -27.36
CA LEU A 157 16.67 -33.66 -26.67
C LEU A 157 17.76 -34.74 -26.64
N GLU A 158 18.49 -34.95 -27.74
CA GLU A 158 19.62 -35.88 -27.81
C GLU A 158 20.72 -35.50 -26.81
N LYS A 159 21.11 -34.22 -26.77
CA LYS A 159 22.12 -33.72 -25.84
C LYS A 159 21.74 -33.95 -24.37
N GLN A 160 20.46 -33.83 -24.04
CA GLN A 160 19.95 -34.07 -22.69
C GLN A 160 19.70 -35.56 -22.40
N GLY A 161 19.70 -36.43 -23.42
CA GLY A 161 19.41 -37.85 -23.31
C GLY A 161 17.91 -38.18 -23.19
N MET A 162 17.06 -37.27 -23.68
CA MET A 162 15.60 -37.41 -23.71
C MET A 162 15.06 -37.81 -25.09
N TYR A 163 15.89 -37.75 -26.14
CA TYR A 163 15.45 -38.14 -27.48
C TYR A 163 15.05 -39.60 -27.51
N ARG A 164 13.78 -39.86 -27.83
CA ARG A 164 13.19 -41.20 -27.93
C ARG A 164 13.32 -42.09 -26.69
N ASN A 165 13.53 -41.49 -25.52
CA ASN A 165 13.73 -42.21 -24.26
C ASN A 165 13.15 -41.41 -23.10
N VAL A 166 11.89 -41.01 -23.18
CA VAL A 166 11.20 -40.34 -22.06
C VAL A 166 10.38 -41.38 -21.30
N ALA A 167 10.66 -41.53 -20.01
CA ALA A 167 9.91 -42.44 -19.14
C ALA A 167 8.87 -41.70 -18.29
N LYS A 168 9.23 -40.50 -17.82
CA LYS A 168 8.39 -39.71 -16.91
C LYS A 168 8.45 -38.24 -17.28
N ILE A 169 7.30 -37.57 -17.23
CA ILE A 169 7.17 -36.13 -17.43
C ILE A 169 6.51 -35.54 -16.20
N GLN A 170 7.05 -34.44 -15.69
CA GLN A 170 6.43 -33.62 -14.67
C GLN A 170 6.22 -32.22 -15.23
N VAL A 171 4.97 -31.80 -15.36
CA VAL A 171 4.61 -30.45 -15.84
C VAL A 171 4.09 -29.65 -14.64
N ASP A 172 4.58 -28.43 -14.46
CA ASP A 172 4.07 -27.53 -13.43
C ASP A 172 2.70 -26.95 -13.79
N LEU A 173 1.92 -26.56 -12.78
CA LEU A 173 0.67 -25.82 -12.95
C LEU A 173 0.94 -24.47 -13.64
N GLY A 174 0.11 -24.13 -14.63
CA GLY A 174 0.32 -22.99 -15.53
C GLY A 174 1.05 -23.32 -16.83
N CYS A 175 1.32 -24.61 -17.10
CA CYS A 175 2.04 -25.08 -18.28
C CYS A 175 1.30 -26.17 -19.04
N GLU A 176 1.49 -26.20 -20.36
CA GLU A 176 1.16 -27.36 -21.19
C GLU A 176 2.37 -27.71 -22.06
N LEU A 177 2.76 -28.97 -22.03
CA LEU A 177 3.85 -29.48 -22.85
C LEU A 177 3.28 -30.13 -24.10
N LEU A 178 3.53 -29.53 -25.26
CA LEU A 178 3.30 -30.16 -26.55
C LEU A 178 4.50 -31.03 -26.88
N LEU A 179 4.25 -32.31 -27.13
CA LEU A 179 5.28 -33.26 -27.54
C LEU A 179 4.93 -33.92 -28.85
N LYS A 180 5.93 -34.05 -29.71
CA LYS A 180 5.82 -34.78 -30.96
C LYS A 180 6.50 -36.12 -30.81
N VAL A 181 5.75 -37.19 -31.05
CA VAL A 181 6.29 -38.55 -31.11
C VAL A 181 6.76 -38.89 -32.52
N SER A 182 7.57 -39.94 -32.66
CA SER A 182 8.27 -40.27 -33.91
C SER A 182 7.36 -40.57 -35.12
N ASP A 183 6.11 -40.95 -34.88
CA ASP A 183 5.09 -41.16 -35.92
C ASP A 183 4.53 -39.83 -36.49
N GLY A 184 4.94 -38.70 -35.91
CA GLY A 184 4.54 -37.35 -36.31
C GLY A 184 3.34 -36.79 -35.54
N THR A 185 2.71 -37.58 -34.65
CA THR A 185 1.58 -37.17 -33.83
C THR A 185 2.01 -36.19 -32.73
N TRP A 186 1.20 -35.16 -32.53
CA TRP A 186 1.35 -34.24 -31.40
C TRP A 186 0.44 -34.66 -30.26
N MET A 187 0.99 -34.69 -29.04
CA MET A 187 0.27 -34.91 -27.80
C MET A 187 0.45 -33.70 -26.90
N THR A 188 -0.56 -33.42 -26.08
CA THR A 188 -0.52 -32.37 -25.07
C THR A 188 -0.49 -33.01 -23.69
N ILE A 189 0.56 -32.75 -22.93
CA ILE A 189 0.69 -33.15 -21.53
C ILE A 189 0.38 -31.95 -20.65
N THR A 190 -0.67 -32.08 -19.85
CA THR A 190 -1.09 -31.05 -18.89
C THR A 190 -0.29 -31.17 -17.59
N GLN A 191 -0.54 -30.26 -16.66
CA GLN A 191 0.06 -30.27 -15.31
C GLN A 191 0.02 -31.63 -14.62
N GLY A 192 1.01 -31.88 -13.77
CA GLY A 192 1.13 -33.10 -12.98
C GLY A 192 2.18 -34.05 -13.54
N GLU A 193 2.15 -35.27 -13.01
CA GLU A 193 3.06 -36.34 -13.40
C GLU A 193 2.41 -37.20 -14.48
N THR A 194 3.16 -37.55 -15.51
CA THR A 194 2.76 -38.45 -16.59
C THR A 194 3.78 -39.56 -16.74
N ASN A 195 3.30 -40.81 -16.71
CA ASN A 195 4.11 -41.98 -17.01
C ASN A 195 4.07 -42.26 -18.52
N CYS A 196 5.14 -41.91 -19.23
CA CYS A 196 5.21 -42.11 -20.67
C CYS A 196 5.28 -43.58 -21.08
N ILE A 197 5.58 -44.48 -20.14
CA ILE A 197 5.57 -45.91 -20.43
C ILE A 197 4.13 -46.40 -20.69
N GLU A 198 3.18 -45.85 -19.95
CA GLU A 198 1.76 -46.22 -20.02
C GLU A 198 1.02 -45.38 -21.07
N GLU A 199 1.33 -44.08 -21.14
CA GLU A 199 0.64 -43.11 -22.01
C GLU A 199 1.23 -43.03 -23.44
N GLY A 200 2.24 -43.85 -23.76
CA GLY A 200 2.78 -43.97 -25.12
C GLY A 200 3.65 -42.79 -25.59
N CYS A 201 4.12 -41.94 -24.69
CA CYS A 201 4.97 -40.79 -25.02
C CYS A 201 6.48 -41.06 -24.88
N GLN A 202 6.95 -42.29 -25.09
CA GLN A 202 8.38 -42.63 -24.94
C GLN A 202 9.25 -42.10 -26.09
N ASP A 203 8.72 -42.12 -27.32
CA ASP A 203 9.47 -41.87 -28.56
C ASP A 203 9.46 -40.38 -28.97
N VAL A 204 9.72 -39.48 -28.00
CA VAL A 204 9.66 -38.01 -28.19
C VAL A 204 10.81 -37.53 -29.07
N ILE A 205 10.48 -36.73 -30.09
CA ILE A 205 11.43 -36.14 -31.04
C ILE A 205 11.46 -34.61 -31.03
N GLU A 206 10.42 -33.97 -30.50
CA GLU A 206 10.28 -32.51 -30.43
C GLU A 206 9.41 -32.14 -29.23
N VAL A 207 9.75 -31.04 -28.56
CA VAL A 207 8.95 -30.50 -27.46
C VAL A 207 8.78 -28.99 -27.57
N ASP A 208 7.60 -28.51 -27.21
CA ASP A 208 7.26 -27.11 -27.07
C ASP A 208 6.49 -26.91 -25.75
N LEU A 209 7.08 -26.16 -24.82
CA LEU A 209 6.46 -25.88 -23.52
C LEU A 209 5.78 -24.52 -23.59
N GLN A 210 4.46 -24.54 -23.48
CA GLN A 210 3.64 -23.35 -23.49
C GLN A 210 3.22 -23.00 -22.06
N GLY A 211 3.26 -21.72 -21.73
CA GLY A 211 2.84 -21.21 -20.44
C GLY A 211 2.31 -19.80 -20.59
N ASP A 212 1.00 -19.65 -20.41
CA ASP A 212 0.32 -18.36 -20.40
C ASP A 212 -0.81 -18.33 -19.37
N PHE A 213 -1.46 -17.18 -19.24
CA PHE A 213 -2.54 -16.99 -18.27
C PHE A 213 -3.82 -17.74 -18.62
N TYR A 214 -4.07 -18.00 -19.91
CA TYR A 214 -5.23 -18.79 -20.32
C TYR A 214 -5.08 -20.26 -19.92
N ILE A 215 -3.87 -20.82 -20.10
CA ILE A 215 -3.51 -22.17 -19.66
C ILE A 215 -3.64 -22.25 -18.14
N LEU A 216 -3.03 -21.32 -17.39
CA LEU A 216 -3.12 -21.28 -15.94
C LEU A 216 -4.57 -21.20 -15.45
N ALA A 217 -5.39 -20.30 -16.00
CA ALA A 217 -6.78 -20.15 -15.60
C ALA A 217 -7.62 -21.39 -15.97
N SER A 218 -7.33 -22.03 -17.10
CA SER A 218 -8.00 -23.27 -17.52
C SER A 218 -7.69 -24.44 -16.58
N GLN A 219 -6.43 -24.56 -16.17
CA GLN A 219 -5.97 -25.58 -15.25
C GLN A 219 -6.47 -25.35 -13.82
N LEU A 220 -6.44 -24.11 -13.34
CA LEU A 220 -7.04 -23.72 -12.06
C LEU A 220 -8.54 -24.03 -12.03
N LYS A 221 -9.26 -23.80 -13.13
CA LYS A 221 -10.69 -24.15 -13.23
C LYS A 221 -10.91 -25.64 -13.03
N GLN A 222 -10.06 -26.50 -13.62
CA GLN A 222 -10.15 -27.94 -13.44
C GLN A 222 -9.86 -28.34 -11.99
N LEU A 223 -8.82 -27.76 -11.38
CA LEU A 223 -8.47 -28.00 -9.98
C LEU A 223 -9.59 -27.58 -9.02
N ILE A 224 -10.16 -26.38 -9.20
CA ILE A 224 -11.25 -25.86 -8.36
C ILE A 224 -12.53 -26.68 -8.49
N ALA A 225 -12.75 -27.35 -9.62
CA ALA A 225 -13.91 -28.21 -9.81
C ALA A 225 -13.80 -29.54 -9.05
N ASP A 226 -12.59 -29.96 -8.66
CA ASP A 226 -12.39 -31.17 -7.86
C ASP A 226 -12.68 -30.86 -6.38
N PRO A 227 -13.64 -31.59 -5.75
CA PRO A 227 -14.02 -31.39 -4.36
C PRO A 227 -12.85 -31.44 -3.36
N ILE A 228 -11.78 -32.19 -3.67
CA ILE A 228 -10.59 -32.32 -2.82
C ILE A 228 -9.97 -30.95 -2.52
N TYR A 229 -9.95 -30.03 -3.49
CA TYR A 229 -9.33 -28.72 -3.32
C TYR A 229 -10.27 -27.68 -2.73
N THR A 230 -11.53 -28.03 -2.40
CA THR A 230 -12.52 -27.05 -1.92
C THR A 230 -12.06 -26.34 -0.65
N ASN A 231 -11.48 -27.09 0.28
CA ASN A 231 -11.04 -26.62 1.60
C ASN A 231 -9.56 -26.20 1.66
N GLU A 232 -8.84 -26.21 0.53
CA GLU A 232 -7.42 -25.86 0.50
C GLU A 232 -7.20 -24.44 -0.01
N GLU A 233 -6.23 -23.74 0.57
CA GLU A 233 -5.69 -22.52 -0.04
C GLU A 233 -4.69 -22.90 -1.13
N ILE A 234 -4.86 -22.34 -2.32
CA ILE A 234 -3.95 -22.56 -3.45
C ILE A 234 -3.38 -21.21 -3.87
N ILE A 235 -2.06 -21.12 -3.89
CA ILE A 235 -1.31 -19.94 -4.33
C ILE A 235 -0.46 -20.35 -5.52
N VAL A 236 -0.63 -19.66 -6.64
CA VAL A 236 0.11 -19.94 -7.88
C VAL A 236 0.70 -18.66 -8.43
N ALA A 237 2.00 -18.66 -8.69
CA ALA A 237 2.68 -17.54 -9.32
C ALA A 237 3.00 -17.85 -10.79
N HIS A 238 2.76 -16.86 -11.63
CA HIS A 238 3.23 -16.83 -13.01
C HIS A 238 4.16 -15.62 -13.19
N THR A 239 5.34 -15.89 -13.71
CA THR A 239 6.35 -14.87 -13.99
C THR A 239 6.14 -14.30 -15.38
N GLY A 240 5.57 -13.09 -15.45
CA GLY A 240 5.53 -12.31 -16.69
C GLY A 240 6.92 -11.96 -17.23
N THR A 241 6.96 -11.65 -18.52
CA THR A 241 8.15 -11.30 -19.27
C THR A 241 8.73 -9.96 -18.80
N GLN A 242 10.03 -9.91 -18.54
CA GLN A 242 10.68 -8.67 -18.13
C GLN A 242 11.86 -8.38 -19.05
N THR A 243 11.93 -7.12 -19.50
CA THR A 243 13.13 -6.59 -20.11
C THR A 243 14.15 -6.32 -19.00
N PRO A 244 15.38 -6.84 -19.10
CA PRO A 244 16.45 -6.51 -18.17
C PRO A 244 16.60 -5.00 -18.03
N SER A 245 16.83 -4.54 -16.81
CA SER A 245 17.05 -3.13 -16.53
C SER A 245 18.50 -2.76 -16.74
N ASP A 246 18.76 -1.66 -17.47
CA ASP A 246 20.12 -1.10 -17.63
C ASP A 246 20.62 -0.38 -16.35
N SER A 247 19.77 -0.23 -15.35
CA SER A 247 20.07 0.42 -14.07
C SER A 247 20.05 -0.63 -12.94
N PRO A 248 20.98 -0.55 -11.96
CA PRO A 248 20.90 -1.38 -10.75
C PRO A 248 19.67 -1.05 -9.90
N TYR A 249 19.07 0.13 -10.11
CA TYR A 249 17.87 0.58 -9.44
C TYR A 249 16.69 0.65 -10.39
N ASP A 250 15.63 -0.07 -10.01
CA ASP A 250 14.36 -0.11 -10.72
C ASP A 250 13.20 -0.28 -9.72
N VAL A 251 11.98 0.01 -10.17
CA VAL A 251 10.76 -0.03 -9.35
C VAL A 251 9.67 -0.87 -10.02
N THR A 252 9.13 -1.83 -9.26
CA THR A 252 7.94 -2.60 -9.64
C THR A 252 6.71 -1.93 -9.06
N LEU A 253 5.71 -1.64 -9.88
CA LEU A 253 4.37 -1.31 -9.37
C LEU A 253 3.72 -2.58 -8.86
N VAL A 254 3.33 -2.57 -7.59
CA VAL A 254 2.69 -3.68 -6.92
C VAL A 254 1.23 -3.35 -6.67
N SER A 255 0.32 -4.24 -7.04
CA SER A 255 -1.10 -4.09 -6.74
C SER A 255 -1.77 -5.41 -6.38
N GLN A 256 -3.02 -5.34 -5.97
CA GLN A 256 -3.81 -6.51 -5.62
C GLN A 256 -5.30 -6.22 -5.79
N PHE A 257 -6.06 -7.20 -6.25
CA PHE A 257 -7.50 -7.06 -6.50
C PHE A 257 -8.19 -8.43 -6.73
N SER A 258 -9.52 -8.45 -6.74
CA SER A 258 -10.30 -9.59 -7.25
C SER A 258 -10.52 -9.50 -8.77
N VAL A 259 -10.90 -10.61 -9.39
CA VAL A 259 -11.04 -10.75 -10.85
C VAL A 259 -11.86 -9.66 -11.54
N ASN A 260 -12.82 -9.06 -10.82
CA ASN A 260 -13.67 -7.96 -11.31
C ASN A 260 -12.92 -6.65 -11.62
N ARG A 261 -11.63 -6.53 -11.27
CA ARG A 261 -10.80 -5.35 -11.58
C ARG A 261 -9.84 -5.56 -12.74
N LEU A 262 -9.77 -6.75 -13.35
CA LEU A 262 -8.87 -7.04 -14.47
C LEU A 262 -8.99 -6.05 -15.62
N GLU A 263 -10.22 -5.71 -16.02
CA GLU A 263 -10.43 -4.77 -17.13
C GLU A 263 -10.05 -3.34 -16.75
N VAL A 264 -10.45 -2.87 -15.56
CA VAL A 264 -10.11 -1.52 -15.07
C VAL A 264 -8.60 -1.34 -14.93
N PHE A 265 -7.89 -2.37 -14.48
CA PHE A 265 -6.45 -2.33 -14.25
C PHE A 265 -5.63 -2.18 -15.53
N THR A 266 -6.22 -2.41 -16.72
CA THR A 266 -5.54 -2.13 -18.00
C THR A 266 -5.12 -0.65 -18.11
N GLN A 267 -5.88 0.27 -17.51
CA GLN A 267 -5.52 1.69 -17.46
C GLN A 267 -4.22 1.94 -16.69
N VAL A 268 -3.96 1.15 -15.65
CA VAL A 268 -2.69 1.19 -14.90
C VAL A 268 -1.56 0.64 -15.74
N LEU A 269 -1.80 -0.45 -16.49
CA LEU A 269 -0.80 -1.05 -17.38
C LEU A 269 -0.42 -0.12 -18.54
N ASP A 270 -1.37 0.66 -19.05
CA ASP A 270 -1.12 1.68 -20.08
C ASP A 270 -0.31 2.86 -19.52
N ALA A 271 -0.61 3.29 -18.29
CA ALA A 271 0.10 4.40 -17.66
C ALA A 271 1.50 4.01 -17.14
N TRP A 272 1.67 2.80 -16.61
CA TRP A 272 2.91 2.36 -15.99
C TRP A 272 3.73 1.47 -16.91
N GLN A 273 4.70 2.03 -17.62
CA GLN A 273 5.55 1.29 -18.56
C GLN A 273 6.64 0.41 -17.91
N GLY A 274 6.77 0.44 -16.58
CA GLY A 274 7.77 -0.33 -15.83
C GLY A 274 7.29 -1.72 -15.41
N PRO A 275 8.12 -2.51 -14.71
CA PRO A 275 7.72 -3.80 -14.16
C PRO A 275 6.46 -3.71 -13.28
N VAL A 276 5.59 -4.72 -13.37
CA VAL A 276 4.34 -4.82 -12.60
C VAL A 276 4.23 -6.19 -11.95
N SER A 277 3.78 -6.23 -10.69
CA SER A 277 3.46 -7.45 -9.97
C SER A 277 2.10 -7.31 -9.30
N ILE A 278 1.19 -8.25 -9.53
CA ILE A 278 -0.16 -8.24 -8.97
C ILE A 278 -0.50 -9.54 -8.26
N ALA A 279 -1.38 -9.45 -7.26
CA ALA A 279 -2.06 -10.60 -6.68
C ALA A 279 -3.56 -10.56 -6.99
N ILE A 280 -4.11 -11.65 -7.53
CA ILE A 280 -5.51 -11.80 -7.88
C ILE A 280 -6.17 -12.76 -6.90
N TYR A 281 -7.22 -12.28 -6.22
CA TYR A 281 -8.00 -13.08 -5.28
C TYR A 281 -9.26 -13.66 -5.92
N LEU A 282 -9.38 -14.99 -5.90
CA LEU A 282 -10.57 -15.72 -6.33
C LEU A 282 -11.50 -15.88 -5.12
N THR A 283 -12.37 -14.89 -4.90
CA THR A 283 -13.25 -14.84 -3.71
C THR A 283 -14.26 -15.98 -3.73
N GLU A 284 -14.81 -16.27 -4.91
CA GLU A 284 -15.81 -17.30 -5.13
C GLU A 284 -15.34 -18.30 -6.20
N PRO A 285 -15.83 -19.56 -6.18
CA PRO A 285 -15.45 -20.57 -7.18
C PRO A 285 -15.64 -20.14 -8.63
N ASP A 286 -16.64 -19.30 -8.92
CA ASP A 286 -16.94 -18.82 -10.27
C ASP A 286 -15.95 -17.75 -10.78
N ASP A 287 -15.16 -17.14 -9.90
CA ASP A 287 -14.17 -16.12 -10.28
C ASP A 287 -13.14 -16.67 -11.27
N VAL A 288 -12.83 -17.98 -11.19
CA VAL A 288 -11.93 -18.63 -12.15
C VAL A 288 -12.51 -18.66 -13.58
N ASN A 289 -13.84 -18.69 -13.72
CA ASN A 289 -14.48 -18.61 -15.04
C ASN A 289 -14.32 -17.22 -15.64
N GLN A 290 -14.44 -16.17 -14.82
CA GLN A 290 -14.21 -14.78 -15.25
C GLN A 290 -12.73 -14.57 -15.61
N LEU A 291 -11.81 -15.07 -14.79
CA LEU A 291 -10.37 -15.05 -15.07
C LEU A 291 -10.04 -15.71 -16.41
N LYS A 292 -10.57 -16.93 -16.63
CA LYS A 292 -10.38 -17.66 -17.88
C LYS A 292 -10.99 -16.92 -19.07
N ALA A 293 -12.21 -16.40 -18.94
CA ALA A 293 -12.87 -15.67 -20.02
C ALA A 293 -12.11 -14.38 -20.40
N PHE A 294 -11.56 -13.68 -19.41
CA PHE A 294 -10.73 -12.50 -19.62
C PHE A 294 -9.48 -12.83 -20.45
N PHE A 295 -8.75 -13.88 -20.09
CA PHE A 295 -7.54 -14.31 -20.81
C PHE A 295 -7.81 -15.13 -22.07
N ALA A 296 -9.05 -15.51 -22.36
CA ALA A 296 -9.42 -16.08 -23.66
C ALA A 296 -9.32 -15.06 -24.80
N VAL A 297 -9.29 -13.77 -24.47
CA VAL A 297 -9.13 -12.68 -25.44
C VAL A 297 -7.64 -12.43 -25.67
N PRO A 298 -7.10 -12.60 -26.90
CA PRO A 298 -5.66 -12.49 -27.16
C PRO A 298 -5.05 -11.13 -26.78
N SER A 299 -5.79 -10.02 -26.96
CA SER A 299 -5.31 -8.69 -26.57
C SER A 299 -5.05 -8.58 -25.07
N ASN A 300 -5.84 -9.26 -24.23
CA ASN A 300 -5.66 -9.25 -22.78
C ASN A 300 -4.41 -10.03 -22.38
N VAL A 301 -4.15 -11.17 -23.02
CA VAL A 301 -2.90 -11.94 -22.81
C VAL A 301 -1.68 -11.08 -23.15
N ILE A 302 -1.73 -10.33 -24.27
CA ILE A 302 -0.64 -9.45 -24.70
C ILE A 302 -0.41 -8.32 -23.69
N ILE A 303 -1.46 -7.61 -23.26
CA ILE A 303 -1.34 -6.49 -22.31
C ILE A 303 -0.77 -6.94 -20.97
N TYR A 304 -1.12 -8.16 -20.52
CA TYR A 304 -0.65 -8.72 -19.26
C TYR A 304 0.66 -9.53 -19.37
N SER A 305 1.21 -9.73 -20.57
CA SER A 305 2.38 -10.59 -20.80
C SER A 305 3.62 -10.23 -19.99
N ARG A 306 3.74 -8.95 -19.56
CA ARG A 306 4.85 -8.44 -18.74
C ARG A 306 4.60 -8.42 -17.23
N VAL A 307 3.40 -8.84 -16.81
CA VAL A 307 2.94 -8.72 -15.43
C VAL A 307 3.26 -10.01 -14.68
N HIS A 308 3.93 -9.90 -13.54
CA HIS A 308 3.96 -11.02 -12.59
C HIS A 308 2.60 -11.14 -11.93
N ILE A 309 1.97 -12.32 -11.99
CA ILE A 309 0.64 -12.53 -11.42
C ILE A 309 0.73 -13.65 -10.40
N VAL A 310 0.25 -13.39 -9.19
CA VAL A 310 -0.02 -14.41 -8.19
C VAL A 310 -1.52 -14.60 -8.08
N VAL A 311 -2.03 -15.78 -8.38
CA VAL A 311 -3.44 -16.12 -8.18
C VAL A 311 -3.58 -16.83 -6.84
N MET A 312 -4.49 -16.34 -6.00
CA MET A 312 -4.82 -16.92 -4.70
C MET A 312 -6.27 -17.40 -4.70
N LYS A 313 -6.44 -18.71 -4.53
CA LYS A 313 -7.72 -19.35 -4.23
C LYS A 313 -7.76 -19.64 -2.72
N PRO A 314 -8.75 -19.13 -1.96
CA PRO A 314 -8.90 -19.39 -0.53
C PRO A 314 -9.58 -20.74 -0.27
N ASP A 315 -9.64 -21.16 0.99
CA ASP A 315 -10.59 -22.20 1.44
C ASP A 315 -12.04 -21.70 1.22
N TYR A 316 -12.77 -22.35 0.31
CA TYR A 316 -14.15 -21.99 -0.03
C TYR A 316 -15.17 -22.46 1.01
N THR A 317 -14.80 -23.35 1.92
CA THR A 317 -15.65 -23.80 3.02
C THR A 317 -15.64 -22.81 4.19
N SER A 318 -14.56 -22.04 4.33
CA SER A 318 -14.43 -21.05 5.38
C SER A 318 -15.13 -19.73 5.03
N PRO A 319 -15.91 -19.15 5.97
CA PRO A 319 -16.47 -17.80 5.79
C PRO A 319 -15.38 -16.72 5.83
N ASP A 320 -14.17 -17.04 6.31
CA ASP A 320 -13.06 -16.09 6.34
C ASP A 320 -12.62 -15.65 4.95
N ARG A 321 -12.91 -16.41 3.89
CA ARG A 321 -12.62 -16.00 2.51
C ARG A 321 -13.28 -14.66 2.14
N LEU A 322 -14.39 -14.32 2.79
CA LEU A 322 -15.11 -13.06 2.55
C LEU A 322 -14.44 -11.87 3.26
N LYS A 323 -13.49 -12.13 4.17
CA LYS A 323 -12.62 -11.12 4.76
C LYS A 323 -11.42 -10.94 3.83
N TYR A 324 -11.54 -10.01 2.90
CA TYR A 324 -10.59 -9.79 1.82
C TYR A 324 -9.14 -9.64 2.34
N PRO A 325 -8.20 -10.54 2.00
CA PRO A 325 -6.90 -10.62 2.67
C PRO A 325 -5.87 -9.62 2.11
N ILE A 326 -6.17 -8.32 2.20
CA ILE A 326 -5.47 -7.23 1.49
C ILE A 326 -3.94 -7.25 1.67
N ASN A 327 -3.45 -7.36 2.91
CA ASN A 327 -2.01 -7.32 3.18
C ASN A 327 -1.31 -8.63 2.79
N HIS A 328 -2.01 -9.76 2.91
CA HIS A 328 -1.47 -11.03 2.41
C HIS A 328 -1.28 -10.99 0.88
N LEU A 329 -2.25 -10.45 0.15
CA LEU A 329 -2.15 -10.26 -1.30
C LEU A 329 -1.05 -9.26 -1.69
N ARG A 330 -0.92 -8.13 -0.97
CA ARG A 330 0.21 -7.21 -1.15
C ARG A 330 1.54 -7.93 -1.00
N ASN A 331 1.70 -8.72 0.05
CA ASN A 331 2.95 -9.43 0.33
C ASN A 331 3.27 -10.50 -0.71
N LEU A 332 2.26 -11.24 -1.21
CA LEU A 332 2.45 -12.17 -2.33
C LEU A 332 2.97 -11.43 -3.57
N ALA A 333 2.37 -10.30 -3.92
CA ALA A 333 2.80 -9.52 -5.08
C ALA A 333 4.17 -8.84 -4.87
N ILE A 334 4.49 -8.35 -3.67
CA ILE A 334 5.82 -7.82 -3.30
C ILE A 334 6.87 -8.93 -3.44
N THR A 335 6.57 -10.12 -2.94
CA THR A 335 7.49 -11.26 -2.95
C THR A 335 7.77 -11.73 -4.37
N ALA A 336 6.78 -11.66 -5.27
CA ALA A 336 6.93 -11.93 -6.69
C ALA A 336 7.71 -10.85 -7.45
N ALA A 337 7.81 -9.63 -6.95
CA ALA A 337 8.56 -8.55 -7.59
C ALA A 337 10.07 -8.80 -7.59
N THR A 338 10.73 -8.42 -8.67
CA THR A 338 12.16 -8.71 -8.93
C THR A 338 13.06 -7.47 -8.80
N THR A 339 12.49 -6.26 -8.84
CA THR A 339 13.25 -5.02 -8.83
C THR A 339 13.76 -4.64 -7.45
N SER A 340 14.71 -3.71 -7.40
CA SER A 340 15.29 -3.16 -6.15
C SER A 340 14.29 -2.44 -5.25
N HIS A 341 13.28 -1.80 -5.85
CA HIS A 341 12.25 -1.04 -5.14
C HIS A 341 10.86 -1.52 -5.55
N VAL A 342 9.88 -1.28 -4.68
CA VAL A 342 8.46 -1.56 -4.95
C VAL A 342 7.62 -0.32 -4.67
N PHE A 343 6.57 -0.14 -5.47
CA PHE A 343 5.54 0.89 -5.29
C PHE A 343 4.19 0.21 -5.13
N VAL A 344 3.70 0.08 -3.89
CA VAL A 344 2.40 -0.56 -3.62
C VAL A 344 1.28 0.44 -3.83
N MET A 345 0.36 0.14 -4.74
CA MET A 345 -0.75 1.02 -5.14
C MET A 345 -2.07 0.23 -5.20
N ASP A 346 -3.15 0.85 -4.73
CA ASP A 346 -4.49 0.27 -4.84
C ASP A 346 -4.96 0.29 -6.32
N ALA A 347 -5.77 -0.70 -6.73
CA ALA A 347 -6.02 -1.02 -8.15
C ALA A 347 -6.89 0.00 -8.90
N ASP A 348 -7.56 0.91 -8.20
CA ASP A 348 -8.42 1.96 -8.71
C ASP A 348 -7.70 3.30 -8.90
N PHE A 349 -6.40 3.35 -8.59
CA PHE A 349 -5.55 4.50 -8.85
C PHE A 349 -4.88 4.40 -10.22
N THR A 350 -4.59 5.54 -10.81
CA THR A 350 -3.82 5.67 -12.05
C THR A 350 -2.58 6.53 -11.80
N PRO A 351 -1.36 6.03 -12.06
CA PRO A 351 -0.15 6.83 -12.01
C PRO A 351 -0.04 7.76 -13.23
N LEU A 352 0.79 8.80 -13.15
CA LEU A 352 1.18 9.53 -14.35
C LEU A 352 1.92 8.62 -15.34
N THR A 353 1.70 8.84 -16.63
CA THR A 353 2.42 8.13 -17.71
C THR A 353 3.94 8.30 -17.65
N SER A 354 4.40 9.45 -17.16
CA SER A 354 5.81 9.78 -16.98
C SER A 354 6.40 9.28 -15.66
N PHE A 355 5.58 8.75 -14.75
CA PHE A 355 6.00 8.47 -13.37
C PHE A 355 7.10 7.42 -13.31
N TYR A 356 6.93 6.27 -13.97
CA TYR A 356 7.94 5.22 -13.96
C TYR A 356 9.32 5.73 -14.40
N THR A 357 9.39 6.43 -15.54
CA THR A 357 10.63 7.02 -16.06
C THR A 357 11.22 8.03 -15.10
N HIS A 358 10.39 8.91 -14.52
CA HIS A 358 10.84 9.89 -13.52
C HIS A 358 11.38 9.21 -12.25
N ALA A 359 10.70 8.19 -11.74
CA ALA A 359 11.11 7.42 -10.58
C ALA A 359 12.47 6.77 -10.81
N LYS A 360 12.61 6.03 -11.91
CA LYS A 360 13.82 5.29 -12.26
C LYS A 360 15.03 6.20 -12.53
N THR A 361 14.84 7.32 -13.24
CA THR A 361 15.96 8.14 -13.73
C THR A 361 16.30 9.35 -12.86
N LYS A 362 15.40 9.76 -11.96
CA LYS A 362 15.58 10.95 -11.10
C LYS A 362 15.44 10.60 -9.63
N LEU A 363 14.31 10.03 -9.21
CA LEU A 363 14.05 9.81 -7.79
C LEU A 363 15.00 8.78 -7.19
N LEU A 364 15.04 7.56 -7.72
CA LEU A 364 15.85 6.48 -7.16
C LEU A 364 17.35 6.81 -7.16
N SER A 365 17.86 7.40 -8.25
CA SER A 365 19.26 7.84 -8.32
C SER A 365 19.57 8.88 -7.24
N ALA A 366 18.72 9.90 -7.08
CA ALA A 366 18.92 10.92 -6.05
C ALA A 366 18.83 10.35 -4.62
N LEU A 367 17.96 9.38 -4.38
CA LEU A 367 17.85 8.72 -3.07
C LEU A 367 19.09 7.93 -2.70
N VAL A 368 19.65 7.20 -3.67
CA VAL A 368 20.86 6.41 -3.47
C VAL A 368 22.05 7.33 -3.19
N GLU A 369 22.23 8.38 -3.99
CA GLU A 369 23.36 9.31 -3.85
C GLU A 369 23.31 10.10 -2.54
N GLN A 370 22.12 10.51 -2.09
CA GLN A 370 21.98 11.45 -0.98
C GLN A 370 21.72 10.76 0.36
N HIS A 371 21.14 9.55 0.38
CA HIS A 371 20.67 8.90 1.60
C HIS A 371 21.21 7.47 1.79
N ASN A 372 22.11 7.00 0.92
CA ASN A 372 22.62 5.61 0.92
C ASN A 372 21.52 4.53 0.92
N ASN A 373 20.32 4.90 0.44
CA ASN A 373 19.14 4.07 0.16
C ASN A 373 18.60 3.11 1.24
N ASN A 374 19.13 3.08 2.46
CA ASN A 374 18.85 1.92 3.31
C ASN A 374 17.51 1.98 4.06
N ARG A 375 16.91 3.17 4.27
CA ARG A 375 15.63 3.33 4.99
C ARG A 375 14.90 4.62 4.56
N VAL A 376 14.62 4.75 3.27
CA VAL A 376 13.83 5.88 2.75
C VAL A 376 12.52 5.37 2.15
N ALA A 377 11.41 5.97 2.57
CA ALA A 377 10.11 5.83 1.94
C ALA A 377 9.81 7.09 1.12
N MET A 378 9.89 6.97 -0.20
CA MET A 378 9.54 8.04 -1.13
C MET A 378 8.02 8.11 -1.28
N VAL A 379 7.40 8.99 -0.52
CA VAL A 379 5.95 9.22 -0.48
C VAL A 379 5.47 9.84 -1.78
N ILE A 380 4.43 9.24 -2.34
CA ILE A 380 3.79 9.66 -3.58
C ILE A 380 2.43 10.27 -3.23
N PRO A 381 2.25 11.58 -3.45
CA PRO A 381 0.96 12.25 -3.30
C PRO A 381 -0.15 11.59 -4.09
N CYS A 382 -1.35 11.66 -3.52
CA CYS A 382 -2.56 11.05 -4.05
C CYS A 382 -3.66 12.12 -4.13
N TYR A 383 -4.32 12.22 -5.28
CA TYR A 383 -5.41 13.16 -5.50
C TYR A 383 -6.63 12.42 -6.06
N ALA A 384 -7.81 12.83 -5.63
CA ALA A 384 -9.09 12.40 -6.20
C ALA A 384 -9.60 13.43 -7.20
N ILE A 385 -10.24 12.93 -8.26
CA ILE A 385 -10.99 13.71 -9.25
C ILE A 385 -12.48 13.49 -8.99
N LEU A 386 -13.25 14.57 -8.91
CA LEU A 386 -14.70 14.50 -8.70
C LEU A 386 -15.40 13.57 -9.69
N GLU A 387 -16.43 12.86 -9.23
CA GLU A 387 -17.17 11.87 -10.04
C GLU A 387 -17.79 12.50 -11.30
N SER A 388 -18.21 13.78 -11.24
CA SER A 388 -18.72 14.52 -12.39
C SER A 388 -17.69 14.75 -13.50
N HIS A 389 -16.41 14.52 -13.22
CA HIS A 389 -15.28 14.65 -14.13
C HIS A 389 -14.57 13.31 -14.36
N LYS A 390 -15.18 12.17 -14.00
CA LYS A 390 -14.56 10.84 -14.15
C LYS A 390 -14.24 10.48 -15.60
N ASP A 391 -14.96 11.06 -16.57
CA ASP A 391 -14.77 10.79 -17.99
C ASP A 391 -13.77 11.77 -18.65
N ASP A 392 -13.32 12.80 -17.91
CA ASP A 392 -12.33 13.76 -18.39
C ASP A 392 -10.91 13.13 -18.43
N PRO A 393 -10.01 13.67 -19.30
CA PRO A 393 -8.60 13.31 -19.29
C PRO A 393 -7.96 13.61 -17.94
N LEU A 394 -7.17 12.65 -17.43
CA LEU A 394 -6.39 12.84 -16.21
C LEU A 394 -5.23 13.83 -16.44
N PRO A 395 -4.90 14.68 -15.45
CA PRO A 395 -3.76 15.60 -15.57
C PRO A 395 -2.46 14.81 -15.78
N GLN A 396 -1.61 15.26 -16.69
CA GLN A 396 -0.35 14.59 -17.03
C GLN A 396 0.88 15.21 -16.34
N ASN A 397 0.70 16.32 -15.63
CA ASN A 397 1.78 17.03 -14.92
C ASN A 397 1.23 17.89 -13.77
N SER A 398 2.14 18.40 -12.92
CA SER A 398 1.78 19.21 -11.75
C SER A 398 1.08 20.53 -12.10
N ALA A 399 1.35 21.11 -13.27
CA ALA A 399 0.71 22.37 -13.69
C ALA A 399 -0.77 22.17 -14.05
N GLU A 400 -1.09 21.08 -14.75
CA GLU A 400 -2.47 20.67 -15.02
C GLU A 400 -3.20 20.30 -13.73
N LEU A 401 -2.57 19.51 -12.86
CA LEU A 401 -3.13 19.17 -11.55
C LEU A 401 -3.43 20.44 -10.74
N GLN A 402 -2.49 21.39 -10.67
CA GLN A 402 -2.70 22.67 -10.00
C GLN A 402 -3.92 23.42 -10.53
N SER A 403 -4.12 23.42 -11.86
CA SER A 403 -5.30 24.03 -12.48
C SER A 403 -6.60 23.36 -12.02
N LEU A 404 -6.62 22.03 -11.93
CA LEU A 404 -7.78 21.27 -11.45
C LEU A 404 -8.05 21.49 -9.95
N VAL A 405 -7.01 21.55 -9.13
CA VAL A 405 -7.14 21.86 -7.70
C VAL A 405 -7.68 23.27 -7.49
N LYS A 406 -7.18 24.27 -8.23
CA LYS A 406 -7.67 25.65 -8.19
C LYS A 406 -9.15 25.78 -8.60
N LYS A 407 -9.62 24.88 -9.47
CA LYS A 407 -11.02 24.80 -9.91
C LYS A 407 -11.90 23.99 -8.95
N GLY A 408 -11.33 23.34 -7.94
CA GLY A 408 -12.04 22.42 -7.05
C GLY A 408 -12.45 21.10 -7.71
N ILE A 409 -11.84 20.74 -8.84
CA ILE A 409 -12.11 19.47 -9.57
C ILE A 409 -11.24 18.34 -9.01
N ALA A 410 -10.02 18.66 -8.61
CA ALA A 410 -9.10 17.75 -7.95
C ALA A 410 -8.95 18.12 -6.48
N TYR A 411 -8.86 17.12 -5.60
CA TYR A 411 -8.72 17.33 -4.15
C TYR A 411 -7.92 16.19 -3.51
N ILE A 412 -7.59 16.32 -2.22
CA ILE A 412 -6.93 15.26 -1.46
C ILE A 412 -7.96 14.56 -0.59
N THR A 413 -7.97 13.24 -0.67
CA THR A 413 -8.75 12.38 0.21
C THR A 413 -8.22 12.49 1.65
N ASP A 414 -9.12 12.53 2.63
CA ASP A 414 -8.78 12.51 4.06
C ASP A 414 -7.60 13.42 4.51
N PRO A 415 -7.63 14.74 4.18
CA PRO A 415 -6.52 15.66 4.43
C PRO A 415 -6.29 15.94 5.93
N GLY A 416 -7.25 15.58 6.80
CA GLY A 416 -7.17 15.68 8.26
C GLY A 416 -6.58 14.44 8.93
N SER A 417 -6.52 13.29 8.25
CA SER A 417 -6.11 12.01 8.82
C SER A 417 -5.15 11.28 7.87
N GLY A 418 -5.69 10.40 7.02
CA GLY A 418 -4.93 9.40 6.24
C GLY A 418 -3.88 9.95 5.28
N HIS A 419 -4.06 11.14 4.70
CA HIS A 419 -3.08 11.74 3.77
C HIS A 419 -2.51 13.08 4.24
N GLY A 420 -2.78 13.42 5.49
CA GLY A 420 -2.45 14.69 6.10
C GLY A 420 -0.98 15.09 6.11
N PRO A 421 -0.09 14.24 6.67
CA PRO A 421 1.35 14.50 6.71
C PRO A 421 1.99 14.72 5.34
N THR A 422 1.35 14.28 4.26
CA THR A 422 1.84 14.43 2.88
C THR A 422 1.75 15.86 2.36
N LEU A 423 1.04 16.78 3.04
CA LEU A 423 0.88 18.20 2.69
C LEU A 423 0.55 18.47 1.20
N ALA A 424 -0.07 17.51 0.53
CA ALA A 424 -0.22 17.52 -0.92
C ALA A 424 -1.01 18.74 -1.44
N LEU A 425 -1.87 19.35 -0.62
CA LEU A 425 -2.67 20.50 -1.04
C LEU A 425 -1.78 21.73 -1.19
N SER A 426 -0.89 21.94 -0.23
CA SER A 426 0.11 23.01 -0.30
C SER A 426 1.02 22.80 -1.51
N MET A 427 1.50 21.57 -1.73
CA MET A 427 2.32 21.24 -2.90
C MET A 427 1.63 21.53 -4.22
N ALA A 428 0.36 21.15 -4.37
CA ALA A 428 -0.38 21.36 -5.61
C ALA A 428 -0.61 22.85 -5.89
N LEU A 429 -0.71 23.67 -4.84
CA LEU A 429 -0.99 25.11 -4.95
C LEU A 429 0.28 25.97 -5.02
N ASP A 430 1.42 25.47 -4.57
CA ASP A 430 2.69 26.18 -4.57
C ASP A 430 3.32 26.31 -5.97
N SER A 431 4.22 27.29 -6.12
CA SER A 431 4.97 27.54 -7.36
C SER A 431 5.95 26.40 -7.66
N PRO A 432 6.40 26.22 -8.92
CA PRO A 432 7.34 25.15 -9.26
C PRO A 432 8.58 25.18 -8.37
N VAL A 433 8.74 24.14 -7.57
CA VAL A 433 9.90 23.93 -6.69
C VAL A 433 10.96 23.15 -7.48
N SER A 434 12.23 23.53 -7.34
CA SER A 434 13.35 22.89 -8.05
C SER A 434 13.83 21.60 -7.40
N SER A 435 13.51 21.36 -6.12
CA SER A 435 13.83 20.12 -5.42
C SER A 435 12.96 18.96 -5.91
N LEU A 436 13.52 17.75 -5.93
CA LEU A 436 12.79 16.54 -6.32
C LEU A 436 11.78 16.11 -5.24
N TYR A 437 12.07 16.39 -3.98
CA TYR A 437 11.27 15.99 -2.82
C TYR A 437 11.52 16.90 -1.61
N TYR A 438 10.71 16.76 -0.57
CA TYR A 438 10.92 17.36 0.75
C TYR A 438 10.61 16.35 1.86
N GLU A 439 11.15 16.56 3.06
CA GLU A 439 10.98 15.64 4.19
C GLU A 439 9.72 15.94 5.00
N VAL A 440 9.04 14.87 5.45
CA VAL A 440 7.93 14.93 6.40
C VAL A 440 8.16 13.94 7.55
N CYS A 441 7.52 14.18 8.68
CA CYS A 441 7.53 13.27 9.82
C CYS A 441 6.31 12.35 9.76
N TYR A 442 6.49 11.14 10.27
CA TYR A 442 5.40 10.22 10.53
C TYR A 442 4.34 10.86 11.44
N GLU A 443 3.07 10.48 11.24
CA GLU A 443 1.99 10.79 12.18
C GLU A 443 1.08 9.55 12.32
N SER A 444 0.46 9.42 13.50
CA SER A 444 -0.55 8.38 13.73
C SER A 444 -1.70 8.51 12.72
N GLN A 445 -2.26 7.37 12.31
CA GLN A 445 -3.32 7.25 11.29
C GLN A 445 -2.91 7.56 9.85
N TRP A 446 -1.64 7.85 9.58
CA TRP A 446 -1.18 8.13 8.22
C TRP A 446 -1.21 6.86 7.33
N GLU A 447 -1.78 7.00 6.13
CA GLU A 447 -1.95 5.98 5.10
C GLU A 447 -1.29 6.40 3.78
N PRO A 448 0.05 6.57 3.75
CA PRO A 448 0.76 6.98 2.55
C PRO A 448 0.84 5.86 1.50
N TYR A 449 1.04 6.29 0.25
CA TYR A 449 1.61 5.46 -0.81
C TYR A 449 3.08 5.84 -0.97
N TYR A 450 3.97 4.86 -1.08
CA TYR A 450 5.40 5.14 -1.22
C TYR A 450 6.14 4.11 -2.06
N ILE A 451 7.26 4.56 -2.64
CA ILE A 451 8.31 3.71 -3.18
C ILE A 451 9.29 3.40 -2.06
N VAL A 452 9.60 2.11 -1.86
CA VAL A 452 10.48 1.63 -0.81
C VAL A 452 11.47 0.58 -1.31
N PRO A 453 12.68 0.48 -0.72
CA PRO A 453 13.64 -0.58 -1.02
C PRO A 453 13.11 -1.95 -0.59
N ARG A 454 13.02 -2.89 -1.53
CA ARG A 454 12.36 -4.19 -1.32
C ARG A 454 13.05 -5.04 -0.25
N GLU A 455 14.38 -5.00 -0.18
CA GLU A 455 15.16 -5.86 0.72
C GLU A 455 15.15 -5.40 2.18
N THR A 456 15.10 -4.08 2.43
CA THR A 456 15.18 -3.53 3.79
C THR A 456 13.82 -3.16 4.36
N THR A 457 12.77 -3.14 3.55
CA THR A 457 11.40 -2.87 4.02
C THR A 457 10.71 -4.15 4.48
N PRO A 458 10.15 -4.19 5.72
CA PRO A 458 9.33 -5.32 6.15
C PRO A 458 8.08 -5.45 5.28
N LEU A 459 7.56 -6.68 5.19
CA LEU A 459 6.26 -6.94 4.59
C LEU A 459 5.12 -6.31 5.42
N TYR A 460 3.96 -6.12 4.80
CA TYR A 460 2.76 -5.64 5.48
C TYR A 460 2.28 -6.69 6.50
N ASP A 461 1.64 -6.26 7.58
CA ASP A 461 1.07 -7.20 8.53
C ASP A 461 -0.13 -7.96 7.92
N ALA A 462 0.09 -9.24 7.56
CA ALA A 462 -0.90 -10.11 6.92
C ALA A 462 -2.19 -10.33 7.73
N ARG A 463 -2.16 -10.03 9.04
CA ARG A 463 -3.36 -10.12 9.87
C ARG A 463 -4.40 -9.11 9.39
N PHE A 464 -4.02 -7.90 8.99
CA PHE A 464 -5.00 -6.90 8.54
C PHE A 464 -5.72 -7.35 7.26
N ARG A 465 -7.03 -7.59 7.40
CA ARG A 465 -7.97 -7.97 6.34
C ARG A 465 -9.03 -6.88 6.15
N ASN A 466 -9.63 -6.85 4.96
CA ASN A 466 -10.50 -5.79 4.47
C ASN A 466 -9.81 -4.43 4.45
N GLN A 467 -10.53 -3.39 4.05
CA GLN A 467 -10.03 -2.02 4.16
C GLN A 467 -9.97 -1.61 5.64
N GLY A 468 -8.92 -0.89 6.03
CA GLY A 468 -8.81 -0.26 7.33
C GLY A 468 -7.55 -0.60 8.11
N GLY A 469 -6.66 0.37 8.29
CA GLY A 469 -5.47 0.21 9.14
C GLY A 469 -4.35 -0.65 8.58
N ASP A 470 -4.61 -1.27 7.44
CA ASP A 470 -3.68 -2.03 6.62
C ASP A 470 -2.47 -1.18 6.20
N LYS A 471 -2.69 0.06 5.74
CA LYS A 471 -1.60 1.00 5.39
C LYS A 471 -1.00 1.67 6.63
N GLN A 472 -1.82 2.01 7.63
CA GLN A 472 -1.38 2.65 8.88
C GLN A 472 -0.39 1.79 9.66
N SER A 473 -0.66 0.47 9.74
CA SER A 473 0.21 -0.49 10.42
C SER A 473 1.59 -0.55 9.77
N HIS A 474 1.65 -0.59 8.43
CA HIS A 474 2.92 -0.63 7.70
C HIS A 474 3.70 0.69 7.84
N ALA A 475 3.03 1.85 7.71
CA ALA A 475 3.66 3.15 7.94
C ALA A 475 4.21 3.30 9.36
N LEU A 476 3.48 2.81 10.38
CA LEU A 476 3.97 2.77 11.77
C LEU A 476 5.21 1.90 11.90
N GLN A 477 5.24 0.72 11.25
CA GLN A 477 6.39 -0.17 11.29
C GLN A 477 7.63 0.43 10.62
N LEU A 478 7.46 1.09 9.47
CA LEU A 478 8.54 1.84 8.83
C LEU A 478 9.08 2.96 9.75
N ASN A 479 8.18 3.71 10.39
CA ASN A 479 8.58 4.70 11.39
C ASN A 479 9.33 4.06 12.57
N ALA A 480 8.86 2.93 13.08
CA ALA A 480 9.50 2.21 14.18
C ALA A 480 10.94 1.77 13.84
N LEU A 481 11.18 1.45 12.57
CA LEU A 481 12.48 1.13 11.99
C LEU A 481 13.30 2.37 11.62
N GLY A 482 12.79 3.59 11.83
CA GLY A 482 13.51 4.84 11.55
C GLY A 482 13.61 5.17 10.06
N PHE A 483 12.63 4.76 9.25
CA PHE A 483 12.55 5.22 7.86
C PHE A 483 12.34 6.74 7.78
N GLN A 484 13.08 7.38 6.87
CA GLN A 484 12.83 8.76 6.48
C GLN A 484 11.72 8.81 5.44
N PHE A 485 10.82 9.76 5.57
CA PHE A 485 9.71 9.94 4.65
C PHE A 485 9.92 11.20 3.81
N LEU A 486 10.08 11.00 2.50
CA LEU A 486 10.35 12.08 1.55
C LEU A 486 9.22 12.15 0.53
N VAL A 487 8.52 13.28 0.43
CA VAL A 487 7.38 13.47 -0.47
C VAL A 487 7.85 13.99 -1.83
N SER A 488 7.49 13.30 -2.91
CA SER A 488 7.85 13.69 -4.28
C SER A 488 7.08 14.92 -4.77
N HIS A 489 7.79 15.91 -5.35
CA HIS A 489 7.18 17.09 -5.97
C HIS A 489 6.58 16.84 -7.35
N HIS A 490 7.10 15.86 -8.09
CA HIS A 490 6.83 15.68 -9.53
C HIS A 490 6.18 14.34 -9.87
N ALA A 491 5.89 13.51 -8.88
CA ALA A 491 5.13 12.28 -9.04
C ALA A 491 3.88 12.31 -8.17
N PHE A 492 2.76 11.86 -8.71
CA PHE A 492 1.52 11.66 -7.98
C PHE A 492 0.67 10.57 -8.64
N ILE A 493 -0.29 10.06 -7.89
CA ILE A 493 -1.31 9.14 -8.38
C ILE A 493 -2.70 9.77 -8.27
N LEU A 494 -3.62 9.28 -9.11
CA LEU A 494 -4.94 9.84 -9.27
C LEU A 494 -6.01 8.77 -9.05
N HIS A 495 -7.02 9.08 -8.26
CA HIS A 495 -8.24 8.30 -8.15
C HIS A 495 -9.38 9.05 -8.82
N LYS A 496 -10.21 8.35 -9.60
CA LYS A 496 -11.45 8.92 -10.11
C LYS A 496 -12.54 8.50 -9.14
N ASP A 497 -13.19 9.48 -8.51
CA ASP A 497 -14.32 9.21 -7.64
C ASP A 497 -15.38 8.44 -8.41
N HIS A 498 -15.91 7.45 -7.74
CA HIS A 498 -16.99 6.62 -8.25
C HIS A 498 -17.99 6.39 -7.12
N SER A 499 -19.25 6.14 -7.48
CA SER A 499 -20.26 5.70 -6.52
C SER A 499 -19.71 4.60 -5.59
N LYS A 500 -19.99 4.72 -4.29
CA LYS A 500 -19.43 3.83 -3.27
C LYS A 500 -19.85 2.39 -3.56
N MET A 501 -18.89 1.52 -3.81
CA MET A 501 -19.13 0.08 -3.92
C MET A 501 -19.46 -0.48 -2.54
N GLN A 502 -20.57 -1.22 -2.43
CA GLN A 502 -20.88 -1.98 -1.22
C GLN A 502 -20.11 -3.30 -1.25
N TRP A 503 -19.14 -3.46 -0.35
CA TRP A 503 -18.39 -4.69 -0.24
C TRP A 503 -19.28 -5.85 0.24
N PRO A 504 -19.14 -7.06 -0.32
CA PRO A 504 -19.68 -8.26 0.29
C PRO A 504 -19.25 -8.32 1.76
N GLY A 505 -20.19 -8.43 2.69
CA GLY A 505 -19.90 -8.42 4.13
C GLY A 505 -19.91 -7.06 4.83
N GLY A 506 -20.25 -5.94 4.17
CA GLY A 506 -20.57 -4.66 4.83
C GLY A 506 -19.39 -3.69 5.08
N GLY A 507 -18.21 -3.97 4.52
CA GLY A 507 -17.05 -3.07 4.48
C GLY A 507 -16.47 -2.68 5.85
N PHE A 508 -15.63 -1.62 5.86
CA PHE A 508 -14.95 -1.06 7.04
C PHE A 508 -15.90 -0.82 8.23
N SER A 509 -17.11 -0.35 7.96
CA SER A 509 -18.09 -0.04 9.00
C SER A 509 -18.61 -1.27 9.75
N LYS A 510 -18.61 -2.45 9.13
CA LYS A 510 -19.00 -3.70 9.79
C LYS A 510 -17.81 -4.39 10.44
N SER A 511 -16.62 -4.37 9.81
CA SER A 511 -15.39 -4.91 10.40
C SER A 511 -14.95 -4.16 11.67
N GLN A 512 -15.12 -2.82 11.71
CA GLN A 512 -14.90 -2.04 12.94
C GLN A 512 -15.97 -2.29 14.02
N LYS A 513 -17.16 -2.76 13.63
CA LYS A 513 -18.29 -3.05 14.54
C LYS A 513 -18.41 -4.55 14.85
N GLU A 514 -17.51 -5.40 14.34
CA GLU A 514 -17.50 -6.81 14.71
C GLU A 514 -17.18 -6.89 16.21
N LYS A 515 -18.15 -7.39 16.97
CA LYS A 515 -18.06 -7.59 18.44
C LYS A 515 -17.13 -8.76 18.80
N THR A 516 -16.21 -9.15 17.94
CA THR A 516 -15.18 -10.13 18.28
C THR A 516 -14.23 -9.52 19.31
N PRO A 517 -13.76 -10.29 20.32
CA PRO A 517 -12.85 -9.80 21.35
C PRO A 517 -11.45 -9.40 20.85
N TRP A 518 -11.21 -9.54 19.54
CA TRP A 518 -9.92 -9.38 18.90
C TRP A 518 -9.98 -8.16 17.96
N SER A 519 -9.29 -7.07 18.33
CA SER A 519 -9.09 -5.93 17.43
C SER A 519 -7.67 -6.01 16.88
N TYR A 520 -7.54 -6.12 15.54
CA TYR A 520 -6.24 -6.18 14.84
C TYR A 520 -5.26 -5.16 15.44
N PHE A 521 -5.73 -3.93 15.62
CA PHE A 521 -4.95 -2.83 16.18
C PHE A 521 -4.54 -3.00 17.65
N GLY A 522 -5.39 -3.54 18.52
CA GLY A 522 -5.05 -3.64 19.95
C GLY A 522 -3.91 -4.64 20.21
N GLU A 523 -3.89 -5.74 19.47
CA GLU A 523 -2.80 -6.73 19.56
C GLU A 523 -1.56 -6.30 18.79
N PHE A 524 -1.75 -5.79 17.57
CA PHE A 524 -0.68 -5.19 16.78
C PHE A 524 0.06 -4.10 17.56
N MET A 525 -0.65 -3.17 18.22
CA MET A 525 -0.01 -2.09 18.96
C MET A 525 0.79 -2.59 20.17
N ARG A 526 0.26 -3.56 20.92
CA ARG A 526 1.00 -4.18 22.05
C ARG A 526 2.28 -4.85 21.57
N GLU A 527 2.22 -5.56 20.44
CA GLU A 527 3.40 -6.17 19.82
C GLU A 527 4.40 -5.10 19.34
N MET A 528 3.93 -4.03 18.68
CA MET A 528 4.78 -2.91 18.26
C MET A 528 5.48 -2.24 19.45
N GLU A 529 4.79 -2.05 20.57
CA GLU A 529 5.36 -1.48 21.80
C GLU A 529 6.37 -2.45 22.46
N GLN A 530 6.10 -3.76 22.43
CA GLN A 530 7.03 -4.78 22.92
C GLN A 530 8.32 -4.84 22.09
N LEU A 531 8.20 -4.75 20.76
CA LEU A 531 9.34 -4.86 19.85
C LEU A 531 10.15 -3.56 19.75
N TYR A 532 9.47 -2.41 19.72
CA TYR A 532 10.08 -1.12 19.36
C TYR A 532 9.99 -0.05 20.47
N GLY A 533 9.42 -0.39 21.63
CA GLY A 533 9.26 0.47 22.81
C GLY A 533 7.95 1.28 22.82
N ASN A 534 7.56 1.75 24.01
CA ASN A 534 6.31 2.50 24.24
C ASN A 534 6.19 3.80 23.42
N ASN A 535 7.30 4.31 22.89
CA ASN A 535 7.32 5.50 22.05
C ASN A 535 7.22 5.20 20.55
N VAL A 536 6.79 4.00 20.14
CA VAL A 536 6.73 3.58 18.73
C VAL A 536 5.89 4.50 17.83
N ARG A 537 4.91 5.19 18.41
CA ARG A 537 4.04 6.16 17.73
C ARG A 537 4.72 7.51 17.47
N TRP A 538 5.85 7.79 18.12
CA TRP A 538 6.58 9.04 17.94
C TRP A 538 7.47 8.97 16.70
N PRO A 539 7.65 10.08 15.97
CA PRO A 539 8.50 10.07 14.77
C PRO A 539 9.94 9.74 15.10
N LYS A 540 10.53 8.74 14.41
CA LYS A 540 11.91 8.30 14.64
C LYS A 540 12.87 8.57 13.49
N GLY A 541 12.35 8.77 12.27
CA GLY A 541 13.15 8.87 11.05
C GLY A 541 13.11 10.24 10.36
N CYS A 542 12.74 11.31 11.03
CA CYS A 542 12.73 12.64 10.42
C CYS A 542 13.63 13.63 11.19
N SER A 543 14.06 14.69 10.51
CA SER A 543 14.79 15.82 11.11
C SER A 543 13.87 16.72 11.94
N ALA A 544 13.07 16.14 12.85
CA ALA A 544 12.01 16.82 13.60
C ALA A 544 12.48 18.09 14.34
N ASP A 545 13.70 18.06 14.91
CA ASP A 545 14.31 19.22 15.60
C ASP A 545 14.67 20.36 14.62
N GLY A 546 14.83 20.08 13.33
CA GLY A 546 15.19 21.04 12.28
C GLY A 546 14.02 21.50 11.42
N ILE A 547 12.99 20.68 11.20
CA ILE A 547 11.82 21.04 10.38
C ILE A 547 10.83 21.91 11.17
N GLY A 548 10.82 21.79 12.50
CA GLY A 548 9.84 22.45 13.36
C GLY A 548 8.45 21.89 13.14
N TRP A 549 7.84 21.33 14.19
CA TRP A 549 6.49 20.74 14.13
C TRP A 549 5.41 21.68 13.56
N GLN A 550 5.64 22.99 13.62
CA GLN A 550 4.78 24.03 13.05
C GLN A 550 4.77 24.03 11.51
N ALA A 551 5.84 23.59 10.85
CA ALA A 551 5.95 23.57 9.39
C ALA A 551 5.09 22.48 8.73
N GLN A 552 4.68 21.45 9.48
CA GLN A 552 3.69 20.45 9.03
C GLN A 552 2.23 20.91 9.21
N LEU A 553 2.01 22.18 9.57
CA LEU A 553 0.69 22.83 9.65
C LEU A 553 -0.33 22.09 10.54
N ARG A 554 0.13 21.41 11.61
CA ARG A 554 -0.73 20.58 12.46
C ARG A 554 -0.54 20.83 13.96
N ASN A 555 -1.62 20.61 14.71
CA ASN A 555 -1.69 20.89 16.14
C ASN A 555 -1.03 19.74 16.94
N PRO A 556 -0.08 20.02 17.85
CA PRO A 556 0.56 18.99 18.68
C PRO A 556 -0.42 18.15 19.53
N LEU A 557 -1.67 18.58 19.70
CA LEU A 557 -2.73 17.82 20.39
C LEU A 557 -3.14 16.51 19.67
N GLY A 558 -2.97 16.40 18.35
CA GLY A 558 -3.26 15.16 17.61
C GLY A 558 -2.40 13.96 18.06
N MET A 559 -1.21 14.24 18.61
CA MET A 559 -0.31 13.22 19.17
C MET A 559 -0.78 12.68 20.53
N ALA A 560 -1.55 13.47 21.30
CA ALA A 560 -2.03 13.09 22.63
C ALA A 560 -3.31 12.25 22.59
N VAL A 561 -4.11 12.35 21.52
CA VAL A 561 -5.38 11.61 21.39
C VAL A 561 -5.17 10.18 20.86
N GLY A 562 -3.98 9.90 20.31
CA GLY A 562 -3.56 8.56 19.87
C GLY A 562 -2.56 7.84 20.78
N ALA A 563 -2.24 8.41 21.94
CA ALA A 563 -1.35 7.84 22.96
C ALA A 563 -2.09 6.96 23.95
#